data_AF-A0AA88Y4M8-F1
#
_entry.id   AF-A0AA88Y4M8-F1
#
_cell.length_a   1.000
_cell.length_b   1.000
_cell.length_c   1.000
_cell.angle_alpha   90.00
_cell.angle_beta   90.00
_cell.angle_gamma   90.00
#
_symmetry.space_group_name_H-M   'P 1'
#
loop_
_entity.id
_entity.type
_entity.pdbx_description
1 polymer ?
#
loop_
_entity_poly.entity_id
_entity_poly.type
_entity_poly.pdbx_seq_one_letter_code
_entity_poly.pdbx_strand_id
1 'polypeptide(L)'
;MDNSWNLSNTDLLQQIGTLMWATQEGSNAPDLVKNLAMAKIANELYCRMTGEREVETLRNQTILAIAKYVKENPKASKEELAKEIGKQITLFSQRLQKI
;
A
#
# COMPACT_ATOMS: atom_id res chain seq x y z
N MET A 1 -5.48 -8.66 -5.39
CA MET A 1 -4.07 -8.92 -5.78
C MET A 1 -3.34 -9.28 -4.51
N ASP A 2 -2.50 -10.33 -4.56
CA ASP A 2 -1.87 -10.89 -3.37
C ASP A 2 -0.83 -9.91 -2.79
N ASN A 3 -0.89 -9.64 -1.49
CA ASN A 3 -0.07 -8.64 -0.79
C ASN A 3 1.36 -9.17 -0.47
N SER A 4 1.78 -10.27 -1.11
CA SER A 4 3.01 -11.02 -0.83
C SER A 4 4.32 -10.23 -1.06
N TRP A 5 4.23 -9.06 -1.68
CA TRP A 5 5.34 -8.16 -1.99
C TRP A 5 5.44 -6.95 -1.05
N ASN A 6 4.43 -6.74 -0.21
CA ASN A 6 4.43 -5.68 0.79
C ASN A 6 5.14 -6.19 2.04
N LEU A 7 6.29 -5.61 2.37
CA LEU A 7 7.10 -6.05 3.51
C LEU A 7 6.78 -5.19 4.73
N SER A 8 6.43 -5.84 5.85
CA SER A 8 6.49 -5.17 7.14
C SER A 8 7.93 -4.73 7.44
N ASN A 9 8.12 -3.80 8.38
CA ASN A 9 9.47 -3.37 8.76
C ASN A 9 10.36 -4.54 9.22
N THR A 10 9.77 -5.54 9.89
CA THR A 10 10.48 -6.73 10.35
C THR A 10 10.87 -7.62 9.17
N ASP A 11 9.97 -7.81 8.20
CA ASP A 11 10.25 -8.59 6.99
C ASP A 11 11.32 -7.91 6.13
N LEU A 12 11.30 -6.58 6.05
CA LEU A 12 12.33 -5.80 5.34
C LEU A 12 13.71 -5.99 5.98
N LEU A 13 13.80 -5.90 7.32
CA LEU A 13 15.06 -6.16 8.03
C LEU A 13 15.56 -7.59 7.82
N GLN A 14 14.65 -8.57 7.79
CA GLN A 14 15.00 -9.96 7.49
C GLN A 14 15.52 -10.13 6.06
N GLN A 15 14.91 -9.47 5.06
CA GLN A 15 15.37 -9.49 3.68
C GLN A 15 16.75 -8.82 3.54
N ILE A 16 16.98 -7.70 4.24
CA ILE A 16 18.29 -7.03 4.27
C ILE A 16 19.35 -7.95 4.89
N GLY A 17 19.04 -8.62 6.01
CA GLY A 17 19.93 -9.61 6.63
C GLY A 17 20.23 -10.79 5.70
N THR A 18 19.22 -11.29 4.99
CA THR A 18 19.36 -12.37 4.00
C THR A 18 20.26 -11.94 2.85
N LEU A 19 20.09 -10.72 2.35
CA LEU A 19 20.93 -10.18 1.30
C LEU A 19 22.37 -10.01 1.76
N MET A 20 22.61 -9.48 2.97
CA MET A 20 23.96 -9.32 3.53
C MET A 20 24.68 -10.68 3.64
N TRP A 21 24.01 -11.69 4.19
CA TRP A 21 24.54 -13.05 4.24
C TRP A 21 24.84 -13.61 2.84
N ALA A 22 23.91 -13.45 1.90
CA ALA A 22 24.06 -13.95 0.53
C ALA A 22 25.11 -13.21 -0.31
N THR A 23 25.51 -12.00 0.10
CA THR A 23 26.60 -11.23 -0.54
C THR A 23 27.96 -11.43 0.13
N GLN A 24 28.00 -12.12 1.27
CA GLN A 24 29.25 -12.36 1.99
C GLN A 24 30.15 -13.33 1.19
N GLU A 25 31.45 -13.02 1.13
CA GLU A 25 32.45 -13.88 0.50
C GLU A 25 32.47 -15.27 1.17
N GLY A 26 32.41 -16.33 0.36
CA GLY A 26 32.34 -17.71 0.83
C GLY A 26 30.95 -18.20 1.23
N SER A 27 29.89 -17.40 1.03
CA SER A 27 28.52 -17.89 1.22
C SER A 27 28.12 -18.87 0.11
N ASN A 28 27.44 -19.96 0.49
CA ASN A 28 26.85 -20.95 -0.43
C ASN A 28 25.41 -20.56 -0.82
N ALA A 29 25.08 -19.27 -0.77
CA ALA A 29 23.74 -18.80 -1.05
C ALA A 29 23.43 -18.93 -2.55
N PRO A 30 22.30 -19.55 -2.94
CA PRO A 30 21.90 -19.58 -4.35
C PRO A 30 21.63 -18.16 -4.87
N ASP A 31 22.07 -17.86 -6.10
CA ASP A 31 21.84 -16.56 -6.74
C ASP A 31 20.36 -16.14 -6.76
N LEU A 32 19.45 -17.12 -6.85
CA LEU A 32 18.01 -16.89 -6.77
C LEU A 32 17.58 -16.23 -5.45
N VAL A 33 18.20 -16.61 -4.31
CA VAL A 33 17.89 -16.05 -2.99
C VAL A 33 18.33 -14.60 -2.92
N LYS A 34 19.53 -14.30 -3.41
CA LYS A 34 20.08 -12.94 -3.49
C LYS A 34 19.20 -12.05 -4.38
N ASN A 35 18.87 -12.53 -5.58
CA ASN A 35 18.07 -11.77 -6.55
C ASN A 35 16.65 -11.51 -6.02
N LEU A 36 16.03 -12.51 -5.37
CA LEU A 36 14.70 -12.35 -4.79
C LEU A 36 14.69 -11.37 -3.63
N ALA A 37 15.66 -11.46 -2.70
CA ALA A 37 15.79 -10.52 -1.60
C ALA A 37 16.00 -9.09 -2.10
N MET A 38 16.87 -8.89 -3.09
CA MET A 38 17.12 -7.60 -3.71
C MET A 38 15.87 -7.03 -4.39
N ALA A 39 15.14 -7.83 -5.17
CA ALA A 39 13.91 -7.40 -5.83
C ALA A 39 12.83 -6.98 -4.83
N LYS A 40 12.66 -7.74 -3.73
CA LYS A 40 11.70 -7.42 -2.68
C LYS A 40 12.04 -6.12 -1.94
N ILE A 41 13.32 -5.91 -1.62
CA ILE A 41 13.79 -4.66 -0.99
C ILE A 41 13.57 -3.47 -1.94
N ALA A 42 13.91 -3.61 -3.22
CA ALA A 42 13.74 -2.56 -4.21
C ALA A 42 12.26 -2.17 -4.41
N ASN A 43 11.37 -3.16 -4.50
CA ASN A 43 9.93 -2.94 -4.58
C ASN A 43 9.39 -2.22 -3.33
N GLU A 44 9.79 -2.67 -2.15
CA GLU A 44 9.37 -2.06 -0.89
C GLU A 44 9.85 -0.60 -0.78
N LEU A 45 11.08 -0.31 -1.21
CA LEU A 45 11.62 1.06 -1.24
C LEU A 45 10.88 1.92 -2.27
N TYR A 46 10.58 1.37 -3.45
CA TYR A 46 9.78 2.03 -4.48
C TYR A 46 8.40 2.41 -3.96
N CYS A 47 7.63 1.44 -3.42
CA CYS A 47 6.29 1.71 -2.87
C CYS A 47 6.31 2.70 -1.70
N ARG A 48 7.37 2.72 -0.88
CA ARG A 48 7.56 3.72 0.19
C ARG A 48 7.85 5.11 -0.36
N MET A 49 8.66 5.22 -1.41
CA MET A 49 9.01 6.51 -2.00
C MET A 49 7.89 7.09 -2.85
N THR A 50 7.11 6.24 -3.52
CA THR A 50 5.98 6.68 -4.39
C THR A 50 4.71 6.97 -3.60
N GLY A 51 4.68 6.68 -2.31
CA GLY A 51 3.48 6.86 -1.48
C GLY A 51 2.32 5.93 -1.84
N GLU A 52 2.58 4.87 -2.62
CA GLU A 52 1.53 4.01 -3.19
C GLU A 52 0.65 3.37 -2.09
N ARG A 53 1.26 3.06 -0.93
CA ARG A 53 0.54 2.56 0.24
C ARG A 53 -0.35 3.61 0.87
N GLU A 54 0.10 4.85 0.95
CA GLU A 54 -0.72 5.97 1.42
C GLU A 54 -1.89 6.24 0.47
N VAL A 55 -1.66 6.19 -0.85
CA VAL A 55 -2.71 6.35 -1.87
C VAL A 55 -3.74 5.24 -1.79
N GLU A 56 -3.32 3.98 -1.69
CA GLU A 56 -4.21 2.83 -1.51
C GLU A 56 -5.00 2.93 -0.20
N THR A 57 -4.34 3.34 0.88
CA THR A 57 -4.99 3.58 2.18
C THR A 57 -6.06 4.66 2.06
N LEU A 58 -5.75 5.80 1.43
CA LEU A 58 -6.71 6.87 1.19
C LEU A 58 -7.90 6.39 0.35
N ARG A 59 -7.65 5.60 -0.71
CA ARG A 59 -8.70 5.03 -1.55
C ARG A 59 -9.64 4.16 -0.72
N ASN A 60 -9.09 3.25 0.09
CA ASN A 60 -9.86 2.35 0.93
C ASN A 60 -10.66 3.12 1.99
N GLN A 61 -10.08 4.16 2.60
CA GLN A 61 -10.80 5.05 3.54
C GLN A 61 -11.98 5.75 2.88
N THR A 62 -11.81 6.28 1.66
CA THR A 62 -12.87 6.93 0.90
C THR A 62 -14.01 5.97 0.57
N ILE A 63 -13.69 4.75 0.09
CA ILE A 63 -14.69 3.72 -0.20
C ILE A 63 -15.46 3.34 1.08
N LEU A 64 -14.75 3.14 2.19
CA LEU A 64 -15.36 2.77 3.46
C LEU A 64 -16.28 3.87 4.01
N ALA A 65 -15.90 5.14 3.86
CA ALA A 65 -16.72 6.28 4.26
C ALA A 65 -18.03 6.37 3.46
N ILE A 66 -17.95 6.16 2.13
CA ILE A 66 -19.14 6.12 1.27
C ILE A 66 -20.03 4.94 1.65
N ALA A 67 -19.46 3.73 1.78
CA ALA A 67 -20.21 2.53 2.15
C ALA A 67 -20.90 2.68 3.52
N LYS A 68 -20.22 3.31 4.49
CA LYS A 68 -20.78 3.63 5.80
C LYS A 68 -21.97 4.58 5.66
N TYR A 69 -21.85 5.65 4.89
CA TYR A 69 -22.96 6.60 4.67
C TYR A 69 -24.18 5.93 4.04
N VAL A 70 -23.98 5.09 3.02
CA VAL A 70 -25.08 4.32 2.39
C VAL A 70 -25.77 3.41 3.40
N LYS A 71 -25.00 2.74 4.26
CA LYS A 71 -25.53 1.85 5.30
C LYS A 71 -26.33 2.62 6.36
N GLU A 72 -25.85 3.80 6.76
CA GLU A 72 -26.49 4.63 7.78
C GLU A 72 -27.71 5.40 7.24
N ASN A 73 -27.78 5.62 5.92
CA ASN A 73 -28.84 6.37 5.25
C ASN A 73 -29.52 5.52 4.16
N PRO A 74 -30.21 4.42 4.52
CA PRO A 74 -30.78 3.48 3.54
C PRO A 74 -31.91 4.06 2.67
N LYS A 75 -32.46 5.23 3.05
CA LYS A 75 -33.50 5.96 2.30
C LYS A 75 -32.98 7.22 1.61
N ALA A 76 -31.66 7.43 1.57
CA ALA A 76 -31.07 8.59 0.93
C ALA A 76 -31.49 8.68 -0.54
N SER A 77 -31.85 9.89 -0.99
CA SER A 77 -32.14 10.14 -2.39
C SER A 77 -30.88 9.99 -3.25
N LYS A 78 -31.06 9.87 -4.56
CA LYS A 78 -29.92 9.86 -5.50
C LYS A 78 -29.12 11.15 -5.41
N GLU A 79 -29.75 12.31 -5.20
CA GLU A 79 -29.02 13.57 -4.99
C GLU A 79 -28.19 13.54 -3.71
N GLU A 80 -28.73 13.02 -2.60
CA GLU A 80 -28.02 12.95 -1.32
C GLU A 80 -26.81 12.01 -1.40
N LEU A 81 -26.98 10.87 -2.07
CA LEU A 81 -25.88 9.93 -2.34
C LEU A 81 -24.80 10.56 -3.23
N ALA A 82 -25.20 11.21 -4.34
CA ALA A 82 -24.25 11.87 -5.24
C ALA A 82 -23.48 12.98 -4.53
N LYS A 83 -24.14 13.74 -3.65
CA LYS A 83 -23.53 14.80 -2.85
C LYS A 83 -22.48 14.24 -1.88
N GLU A 84 -22.78 13.17 -1.15
CA GLU A 84 -21.81 12.57 -0.23
C GLU A 84 -20.64 11.93 -1.00
N ILE A 85 -20.91 11.20 -2.09
CA ILE A 85 -19.85 10.63 -2.94
C ILE A 85 -18.92 11.74 -3.46
N GLY A 86 -19.48 12.82 -4.00
CA GLY A 86 -18.70 13.96 -4.50
C GLY A 86 -17.82 14.58 -3.41
N LYS A 87 -18.37 14.80 -2.22
CA LYS A 87 -17.63 15.29 -1.05
C LYS A 87 -16.47 14.35 -0.67
N GLN A 88 -16.70 13.04 -0.64
CA GLN A 88 -15.66 12.06 -0.30
C GLN A 88 -14.55 11.99 -1.37
N ILE A 89 -14.88 12.15 -2.65
CA ILE A 89 -13.91 12.25 -3.76
C ILE A 89 -13.10 13.55 -3.66
N THR A 90 -13.73 14.69 -3.37
CA THR A 90 -13.00 15.95 -3.14
C THR A 90 -12.02 15.82 -1.97
N LEU A 91 -12.46 15.22 -0.87
CA LEU A 91 -11.59 14.99 0.29
C LEU A 91 -10.42 14.06 -0.04
N PHE A 92 -10.65 13.00 -0.83
CA PHE A 92 -9.59 12.14 -1.34
C PHE A 92 -8.57 12.93 -2.15
N SER A 93 -9.01 13.75 -3.11
CA SER A 93 -8.12 14.57 -3.94
C SER A 93 -7.28 15.54 -3.11
N GLN A 94 -7.89 16.21 -2.12
CA GLN A 94 -7.17 17.12 -1.22
C GLN A 94 -6.11 16.42 -0.36
N ARG A 95 -6.37 15.17 0.06
CA ARG A 95 -5.41 14.37 0.82
C ARG A 95 -4.31 13.81 -0.08
N LEU A 96 -4.65 13.44 -1.31
CA LEU A 96 -3.72 12.95 -2.31
C LEU A 96 -2.67 14.00 -2.68
N GLN A 97 -3.04 15.28 -2.76
CA GLN A 97 -2.10 16.39 -3.01
C GLN A 97 -1.08 16.63 -1.88
N LYS A 98 -1.27 16.00 -0.71
CA LYS A 98 -0.41 16.15 0.47
C LYS A 98 0.52 14.95 0.69
N ILE A 99 0.44 13.95 -0.19
CA ILE A 99 1.38 12.83 -0.31
C ILE A 99 2.35 13.20 -1.42
#